data_AF-A0A841WNK9-F1
#
_entry.id   AF-A0A841WNK9-F1
#
_cell.length_a   1.000
_cell.length_b   1.000
_cell.length_c   1.000
_cell.angle_alpha   90.00
_cell.angle_beta   90.00
_cell.angle_gamma   90.00
#
_symmetry.space_group_name_H-M   'P 1'
#
loop_
_entity.id
_entity.type
_entity.pdbx_description
1 polymer ?
#
loop_
_entity_poly.entity_id
_entity_poly.type
_entity_poly.pdbx_seq_one_letter_code
_entity_poly.pdbx_strand_id
1 'polypeptide(L)'
;MSRIKRWINMNRKEFNPDGTLKPEAREQMLSRGMNNAAIDSYARRCKAEYDEWKRLDETQPEKWIEYTAYDFFSSQEKKQFNPDGTLKAEYIQSALKQGISEGWLSEMERRKKLEVDSYNRMSSKHAEQGINYGAWLMRSHSSASRTYLERREQMEQDLRNFEEPSSLPFDKDTPWF
;
A
#
# COMPACT_ATOMS: atom_id res chain seq x y z
N MET A 1 -1.53 10.34 -10.27
CA MET A 1 -0.07 10.47 -10.04
C MET A 1 0.34 9.69 -8.80
N SER A 2 0.15 8.38 -8.79
CA SER A 2 0.52 7.55 -7.62
C SER A 2 2.03 7.33 -7.55
N ARG A 3 2.72 7.19 -8.69
CA ARG A 3 4.16 6.92 -8.75
C ARG A 3 4.98 8.11 -8.30
N ILE A 4 4.69 9.30 -8.82
CA ILE A 4 5.35 10.54 -8.38
C ILE A 4 5.14 10.75 -6.88
N LYS A 5 3.91 10.53 -6.40
CA LYS A 5 3.57 10.70 -4.98
C LYS A 5 4.37 9.74 -4.09
N ARG A 6 4.57 8.49 -4.50
CA ARG A 6 5.46 7.53 -3.82
C ARG A 6 6.91 8.00 -3.83
N TRP A 7 7.42 8.39 -5.00
CA TRP A 7 8.81 8.87 -5.14
C TRP A 7 9.07 10.09 -4.26
N ILE A 8 8.17 11.09 -4.26
CA ILE A 8 8.30 12.29 -3.42
C ILE A 8 8.28 11.89 -1.95
N ASN A 9 7.34 11.04 -1.51
CA ASN A 9 7.27 10.65 -0.10
C ASN A 9 8.53 9.92 0.38
N MET A 10 9.17 9.13 -0.48
CA MET A 10 10.45 8.49 -0.19
C MET A 10 11.59 9.52 -0.12
N ASN A 11 11.67 10.41 -1.10
CA ASN A 11 12.82 11.31 -1.30
C ASN A 11 12.66 12.69 -0.65
N ARG A 12 11.53 12.97 0.03
CA ARG A 12 11.17 14.29 0.58
C ARG A 12 12.21 14.93 1.51
N LYS A 13 13.10 14.13 2.10
CA LYS A 13 14.19 14.65 2.94
C LYS A 13 15.23 15.39 2.11
N GLU A 14 15.53 14.87 0.91
CA GLU A 14 16.64 15.33 0.08
C GLU A 14 16.16 16.11 -1.14
N PHE A 15 14.93 15.88 -1.61
CA PHE A 15 14.41 16.45 -2.85
C PHE A 15 13.16 17.29 -2.64
N ASN A 16 13.01 18.29 -3.49
CA ASN A 16 11.82 19.12 -3.62
C ASN A 16 10.71 18.37 -4.38
N PRO A 17 9.44 18.83 -4.29
CA PRO A 17 8.33 18.22 -5.01
C PRO A 17 8.48 18.20 -6.54
N ASP A 18 9.36 19.04 -7.11
CA ASP A 18 9.69 19.09 -8.54
C ASP A 18 10.83 18.14 -8.96
N GLY A 19 11.36 17.36 -8.02
CA GLY A 19 12.46 16.42 -8.24
C GLY A 19 13.86 17.04 -8.19
N THR A 20 13.99 18.33 -7.82
CA THR A 20 15.31 18.97 -7.64
C THR A 20 15.90 18.70 -6.26
N LEU A 21 17.23 18.60 -6.17
CA LEU A 21 17.94 18.39 -4.90
C LEU A 21 17.85 19.65 -4.04
N LYS A 22 17.55 19.49 -2.76
CA LYS A 22 17.52 20.59 -1.78
C LYS A 22 18.93 21.12 -1.48
N PRO A 23 19.10 22.45 -1.30
CA PRO A 23 20.37 23.03 -0.89
C PRO A 23 20.92 22.41 0.42
N GLU A 24 20.06 22.17 1.41
CA GLU A 24 20.45 21.62 2.70
C GLU A 24 20.96 20.18 2.58
N ALA A 25 20.35 19.39 1.70
CA ALA A 25 20.79 18.01 1.41
C ALA A 25 22.15 18.00 0.71
N ARG A 26 22.39 18.96 -0.19
CA ARG A 26 23.69 19.16 -0.84
C ARG A 26 24.77 19.50 0.18
N GLU A 27 24.52 20.44 1.09
CA GLU A 27 25.47 20.79 2.15
C GLU A 27 25.79 19.61 3.07
N GLN A 28 24.78 18.80 3.40
CA GLN A 28 24.98 17.57 4.18
C GLN A 28 25.81 16.52 3.44
N MET A 29 25.64 16.38 2.12
CA MET A 29 26.45 15.45 1.31
C MET A 29 27.92 15.93 1.22
N LEU A 30 28.13 17.24 1.09
CA LEU A 30 29.48 17.84 1.11
C LEU A 30 30.18 17.60 2.46
N SER A 31 29.47 17.80 3.58
CA SER A 31 30.05 17.60 4.92
C SER A 31 30.40 16.13 5.21
N ARG A 32 29.74 15.19 4.53
CA ARG A 32 30.07 13.75 4.54
C ARG A 32 31.25 13.38 3.62
N GLY A 33 31.85 14.35 2.93
CA GLY A 33 33.02 14.15 2.08
C GLY A 33 32.72 13.81 0.62
N MET A 34 31.46 13.91 0.17
CA MET A 34 31.18 13.83 -1.28
C MET A 34 31.69 15.08 -1.99
N ASN A 35 32.25 14.91 -3.18
CA ASN A 35 32.62 16.05 -4.02
C ASN A 35 31.42 16.58 -4.83
N ASN A 36 31.51 17.82 -5.29
CA ASN A 36 30.44 18.47 -6.06
C ASN A 36 30.02 17.67 -7.30
N ALA A 37 30.97 17.11 -8.05
CA ALA A 37 30.67 16.36 -9.27
C ALA A 37 29.85 15.10 -8.99
N ALA A 38 30.12 14.41 -7.88
CA ALA A 38 29.37 13.24 -7.44
C ALA A 38 27.93 13.62 -7.04
N ILE A 39 27.76 14.73 -6.32
CA ILE A 39 26.43 15.24 -5.93
C ILE A 39 25.63 15.65 -7.17
N ASP A 40 26.25 16.35 -8.13
CA ASP A 40 25.59 16.76 -9.37
C ASP A 40 25.20 15.57 -10.26
N SER A 41 26.03 14.53 -10.28
CA SER A 41 25.72 13.26 -10.95
C SER A 41 24.55 12.55 -10.29
N TYR A 42 24.55 12.46 -8.95
CA TYR A 42 23.47 11.90 -8.16
C TYR A 42 22.14 12.62 -8.39
N ALA A 43 22.13 13.96 -8.25
CA ALA A 43 20.95 14.79 -8.44
C ALA A 43 20.37 14.64 -9.86
N ARG A 44 21.22 14.62 -10.89
CA ARG A 44 20.77 14.39 -12.29
C ARG A 44 20.11 13.03 -12.46
N ARG A 45 20.68 11.96 -11.91
CA ARG A 45 20.10 10.62 -12.01
C ARG A 45 18.73 10.54 -11.35
N CYS A 46 18.61 11.07 -10.13
CA CYS A 46 17.34 11.11 -9.41
C CYS A 46 16.30 11.99 -10.11
N LYS A 47 16.71 13.11 -10.72
CA LYS A 47 15.83 13.96 -11.51
C LYS A 47 15.33 13.25 -12.77
N ALA A 48 16.21 12.56 -13.49
CA ALA A 48 15.81 11.75 -14.65
C ALA A 48 14.80 10.65 -14.27
N GLU A 49 15.01 10.01 -13.11
CA GLU A 49 14.06 9.04 -12.57
C GLU A 49 12.70 9.69 -12.24
N TYR A 50 12.70 10.84 -11.56
CA TYR A 50 11.48 11.60 -11.28
C TYR A 50 10.72 11.95 -12.57
N ASP A 51 11.42 12.45 -13.60
CA ASP A 51 10.81 12.86 -14.86
C ASP A 51 10.23 11.66 -15.63
N GLU A 52 10.88 10.50 -15.56
CA GLU A 52 10.33 9.26 -16.13
C GLU A 52 9.08 8.79 -15.38
N TRP A 53 9.09 8.81 -14.04
CA TRP A 53 7.89 8.50 -13.25
C TRP A 53 6.75 9.46 -13.54
N LYS A 54 7.07 10.75 -13.74
CA LYS A 54 6.10 11.76 -14.14
C LYS A 54 5.49 11.46 -15.51
N ARG A 55 6.34 11.19 -16.50
CA ARG A 55 5.91 10.78 -17.83
C ARG A 55 5.02 9.54 -17.78
N LEU A 56 5.37 8.53 -16.98
CA LEU A 56 4.56 7.32 -16.82
C LEU A 56 3.21 7.60 -16.15
N ASP A 57 3.16 8.48 -15.15
CA ASP A 57 1.89 8.86 -14.53
C ASP A 57 0.97 9.65 -15.48
N GLU A 58 1.54 10.41 -16.42
CA GLU A 58 0.80 11.18 -17.42
C GLU A 58 0.38 10.32 -18.63
N THR A 59 1.24 9.42 -19.10
CA THR A 59 1.01 8.61 -20.30
C THR A 59 0.37 7.25 -20.02
N GLN A 60 0.62 6.67 -18.85
CA GLN A 60 0.18 5.33 -18.44
C GLN A 60 -0.19 5.33 -16.95
N PRO A 61 -1.25 6.06 -16.56
CA PRO A 61 -1.65 6.18 -15.16
C PRO A 61 -1.91 4.81 -14.54
N GLU A 62 -1.43 4.59 -13.31
CA GLU A 62 -1.77 3.38 -12.57
C GLU A 62 -3.28 3.33 -12.32
N LYS A 63 -3.89 2.16 -12.58
CA LYS A 63 -5.27 1.92 -12.18
C LYS A 63 -5.36 1.95 -10.66
N TRP A 64 -6.24 2.80 -10.15
CA TRP A 64 -6.55 2.89 -8.73
C TRP A 64 -7.90 2.21 -8.47
N ILE A 65 -7.86 0.94 -8.06
CA ILE A 65 -9.08 0.20 -7.69
C ILE A 65 -9.40 0.53 -6.23
N GLU A 66 -10.61 1.00 -5.97
CA GLU A 66 -11.09 1.26 -4.62
C GLU A 66 -11.56 -0.05 -3.99
N TYR A 67 -10.95 -0.40 -2.86
CA TYR A 67 -11.38 -1.51 -2.02
C TYR A 67 -11.84 -0.96 -0.68
N THR A 68 -12.81 -1.63 -0.10
CA THR A 68 -13.37 -1.38 1.23
C THR A 68 -13.00 -2.51 2.16
N ALA A 69 -13.11 -2.29 3.48
CA ALA A 69 -12.94 -3.37 4.45
C ALA A 69 -13.85 -4.58 4.15
N TYR A 70 -15.06 -4.31 3.65
CA TYR A 70 -16.05 -5.33 3.31
C TYR A 70 -15.61 -6.30 2.20
N ASP A 71 -14.72 -5.88 1.29
CA ASP A 71 -14.18 -6.74 0.24
C ASP A 71 -13.34 -7.88 0.83
N PHE A 72 -12.77 -7.68 2.02
CA PHE A 72 -11.93 -8.64 2.74
C PHE A 72 -12.73 -9.52 3.70
N PHE A 73 -14.03 -9.26 3.90
CA PHE A 73 -14.85 -10.06 4.79
C PHE A 73 -15.02 -11.47 4.22
N SER A 74 -14.91 -12.47 5.08
CA SER A 74 -15.26 -13.85 4.76
C SER A 74 -16.74 -13.98 4.42
N SER A 75 -17.11 -15.06 3.70
CA SER A 75 -18.51 -15.37 3.40
C SER A 75 -19.39 -15.49 4.63
N GLN A 76 -18.81 -15.90 5.77
CA GLN A 76 -19.52 -15.97 7.05
C GLN A 76 -19.74 -14.58 7.65
N GLU A 77 -18.71 -13.72 7.65
CA GLU A 77 -18.82 -12.35 8.14
C GLU A 77 -19.83 -11.54 7.30
N LYS A 78 -19.88 -11.73 5.98
CA LYS A 78 -20.87 -11.06 5.12
C LYS A 78 -22.32 -11.44 5.45
N LYS A 79 -22.55 -12.60 6.06
CA LYS A 79 -23.88 -13.01 6.57
C LYS A 79 -24.20 -12.38 7.93
N GLN A 80 -23.18 -12.01 8.71
CA GLN A 80 -23.33 -11.52 10.08
C GLN A 80 -23.32 -9.99 10.17
N PHE A 81 -22.48 -9.33 9.35
CA PHE A 81 -22.19 -7.91 9.45
C PHE A 81 -22.59 -7.15 8.18
N ASN A 82 -22.87 -5.86 8.37
CA ASN A 82 -22.94 -4.86 7.33
C ASN A 82 -21.53 -4.35 6.97
N PRO A 83 -21.37 -3.62 5.85
CA PRO A 83 -20.08 -3.07 5.45
C PRO A 83 -19.41 -2.13 6.46
N ASP A 84 -20.19 -1.46 7.31
CA ASP A 84 -19.70 -0.58 8.38
C ASP A 84 -19.30 -1.33 9.67
N GLY A 85 -19.40 -2.65 9.67
CA GLY A 85 -19.09 -3.51 10.82
C GLY A 85 -20.22 -3.63 11.84
N THR A 86 -21.39 -3.03 11.62
CA THR A 86 -22.59 -3.28 12.44
C THR A 86 -23.12 -4.70 12.21
N LEU A 87 -23.73 -5.30 13.24
CA LEU A 87 -24.38 -6.60 13.09
C LEU A 87 -25.72 -6.46 12.35
N LYS A 88 -26.02 -7.42 11.48
CA LYS A 88 -27.33 -7.50 10.81
C LYS A 88 -28.41 -7.89 11.82
N ALA A 89 -29.56 -7.23 11.74
CA ALA A 89 -30.71 -7.51 12.61
C ALA A 89 -31.15 -8.97 12.54
N GLU A 90 -31.14 -9.56 11.34
CA GLU A 90 -31.46 -10.98 11.10
C GLU A 90 -30.53 -11.92 11.87
N TYR A 91 -29.22 -11.61 11.86
CA TYR A 91 -28.23 -12.40 12.59
C TYR A 91 -28.41 -12.25 14.11
N ILE A 92 -28.61 -11.02 14.61
CA ILE A 92 -28.87 -10.75 16.03
C ILE A 92 -30.07 -11.59 16.52
N GLN A 93 -31.19 -11.54 15.81
CA GLN A 93 -32.39 -12.31 16.18
C GLN A 93 -32.12 -13.82 16.18
N SER A 94 -31.38 -14.34 15.20
CA SER A 94 -31.04 -15.76 15.14
C SER A 94 -30.10 -16.20 16.26
N ALA A 95 -29.12 -15.36 16.60
CA ALA A 95 -28.12 -15.62 17.62
C ALA A 95 -28.73 -15.61 19.03
N LEU A 96 -29.61 -14.65 19.32
CA LEU A 96 -30.34 -14.60 20.59
C LEU A 96 -31.23 -15.84 20.79
N LYS A 97 -31.90 -16.31 19.72
CA LYS A 97 -32.67 -17.57 19.77
C LYS A 97 -31.80 -18.80 20.03
N GLN A 98 -30.53 -18.76 19.66
CA GLN A 98 -29.55 -19.83 19.91
C GLN A 98 -28.89 -19.70 21.30
N GLY A 99 -29.31 -18.74 22.13
CA GLY A 99 -28.79 -18.54 23.48
C GLY A 99 -27.48 -17.74 23.54
N ILE A 100 -27.08 -17.08 22.46
CA ILE A 100 -25.94 -16.15 22.48
C ILE A 100 -26.36 -14.90 23.27
N SER A 101 -25.50 -14.41 24.15
CA SER A 101 -25.80 -13.23 24.98
C SER A 101 -25.70 -11.93 24.19
N GLU A 102 -26.54 -10.95 24.55
CA GLU A 102 -26.48 -9.59 23.98
C GLU A 102 -25.12 -8.93 24.19
N GLY A 103 -24.49 -9.17 25.35
CA GLY A 103 -23.15 -8.66 25.64
C GLY A 103 -22.09 -9.22 24.68
N TRP A 104 -22.19 -10.52 24.32
CA TRP A 104 -21.30 -11.12 23.33
C TRP A 104 -21.51 -10.53 21.93
N LEU A 105 -22.77 -10.34 21.52
CA LEU A 105 -23.10 -9.70 20.23
C LEU A 105 -22.59 -8.26 20.18
N SER A 106 -22.73 -7.50 21.27
CA SER A 106 -22.22 -6.14 21.37
C SER A 106 -20.70 -6.07 21.26
N GLU A 107 -19.98 -6.97 21.95
CA GLU A 107 -18.52 -7.04 21.85
C GLU A 107 -18.04 -7.49 20.46
N MET A 108 -18.76 -8.41 19.84
CA MET A 108 -18.52 -8.86 18.46
C MET A 108 -18.66 -7.70 17.47
N GLU A 109 -19.75 -6.94 17.56
CA GLU A 109 -19.97 -5.74 16.75
C GLU A 109 -18.88 -4.69 16.99
N ARG A 110 -18.55 -4.41 18.25
CA ARG A 110 -17.49 -3.45 18.61
C ARG A 110 -16.15 -3.82 17.97
N ARG A 111 -15.76 -5.09 18.03
CA ARG A 111 -14.51 -5.58 17.42
C ARG A 111 -14.52 -5.42 15.91
N LYS A 112 -15.63 -5.74 15.25
CA LYS A 112 -15.72 -5.61 13.80
C LYS A 112 -15.70 -4.15 13.33
N LYS A 113 -16.36 -3.24 14.05
CA LYS A 113 -16.24 -1.79 13.81
C LYS A 113 -14.79 -1.30 13.91
N LEU A 114 -14.06 -1.73 14.95
CA LEU A 114 -12.65 -1.39 15.10
C LEU A 114 -11.78 -1.90 13.94
N GLU A 115 -12.11 -3.07 13.39
CA GLU A 115 -11.41 -3.62 12.22
C GLU A 115 -11.68 -2.78 10.97
N VAL A 116 -12.94 -2.39 10.71
CA VAL A 116 -13.31 -1.50 9.60
C VAL A 116 -12.63 -0.15 9.73
N ASP A 117 -12.64 0.45 10.92
CA ASP A 117 -11.98 1.74 11.20
C ASP A 117 -10.47 1.64 11.01
N SER A 118 -9.85 0.55 11.48
CA SER A 118 -8.42 0.28 11.29
C SER A 118 -8.06 0.20 9.81
N TYR A 119 -8.84 -0.55 9.02
CA TYR A 119 -8.67 -0.62 7.57
C TYR A 119 -8.76 0.76 6.93
N ASN A 120 -9.80 1.54 7.24
CA ASN A 120 -10.02 2.86 6.65
C ASN A 120 -8.87 3.83 6.98
N ARG A 121 -8.39 3.80 8.22
CA ARG A 121 -7.23 4.57 8.67
C ARG A 121 -5.96 4.18 7.91
N MET A 122 -5.69 2.89 7.78
CA MET A 122 -4.51 2.38 7.07
C MET A 122 -4.58 2.69 5.59
N SER A 123 -5.73 2.51 4.96
CA SER A 123 -5.96 2.84 3.56
C SER A 123 -5.71 4.32 3.28
N SER A 124 -6.25 5.21 4.11
CA SER A 124 -6.05 6.66 4.00
C SER A 124 -4.58 7.04 4.12
N LYS A 125 -3.88 6.51 5.13
CA LYS A 125 -2.44 6.78 5.36
C LYS A 125 -1.57 6.34 4.17
N HIS A 126 -1.87 5.19 3.56
CA HIS A 126 -1.14 4.72 2.38
C HIS A 126 -1.51 5.52 1.13
N ALA A 127 -2.76 5.95 0.98
CA ALA A 127 -3.18 6.80 -0.14
C ALA A 127 -2.48 8.16 -0.12
N GLU A 128 -2.20 8.74 1.06
CA GLU A 128 -1.34 9.92 1.22
C GLU A 128 0.09 9.68 0.70
N GLN A 129 0.56 8.44 0.76
CA GLN A 129 1.86 8.03 0.25
C GLN A 129 1.83 7.68 -1.24
N GLY A 130 0.66 7.60 -1.87
CA GLY A 130 0.51 7.12 -3.25
C GLY A 130 0.48 5.59 -3.36
N ILE A 131 0.25 4.88 -2.25
CA ILE A 131 0.14 3.42 -2.17
C ILE A 131 -1.33 3.04 -2.06
N ASN A 132 -1.78 2.11 -2.90
CA ASN A 132 -3.14 1.55 -2.79
C ASN A 132 -3.11 0.34 -1.84
N TYR A 133 -3.42 0.58 -0.56
CA TYR A 133 -3.40 -0.43 0.49
C TYR A 133 -4.39 -1.58 0.24
N GLY A 134 -5.59 -1.26 -0.23
CA GLY A 134 -6.59 -2.28 -0.56
C GLY A 134 -6.13 -3.19 -1.68
N ALA A 135 -5.54 -2.62 -2.74
CA ALA A 135 -4.95 -3.41 -3.81
C ALA A 135 -3.77 -4.24 -3.30
N TRP A 136 -2.94 -3.71 -2.40
CA TRP A 136 -1.86 -4.49 -1.77
C TRP A 136 -2.43 -5.69 -0.99
N LEU A 137 -3.41 -5.49 -0.10
CA LEU A 137 -4.04 -6.58 0.64
C LEU A 137 -4.69 -7.63 -0.26
N MET A 138 -5.45 -7.20 -1.29
CA MET A 138 -6.10 -8.14 -2.20
C MET A 138 -5.08 -8.97 -2.97
N ARG A 139 -3.95 -8.35 -3.32
CA ARG A 139 -2.84 -9.05 -3.96
C ARG A 139 -2.17 -10.02 -3.01
N SER A 140 -1.97 -9.69 -1.73
CA SER A 140 -1.45 -10.63 -0.72
C SER A 140 -2.38 -11.84 -0.50
N HIS A 141 -3.70 -11.62 -0.52
CA HIS A 141 -4.67 -12.72 -0.48
C HIS A 141 -4.62 -13.59 -1.75
N SER A 142 -4.43 -12.97 -2.93
CA SER A 142 -4.38 -13.67 -4.21
C SER A 142 -3.03 -14.34 -4.48
N SER A 143 -1.92 -13.82 -3.97
CA SER A 143 -0.57 -14.34 -4.26
C SER A 143 -0.35 -15.73 -3.70
N ALA A 144 -1.08 -16.12 -2.65
CA ALA A 144 -1.17 -17.49 -2.15
C ALA A 144 -1.69 -18.49 -3.21
N SER A 145 -2.42 -18.03 -4.24
CA SER A 145 -2.99 -18.86 -5.30
C SER A 145 -2.42 -18.58 -6.71
N ARG A 146 -1.35 -17.77 -6.84
CA ARG A 146 -0.80 -17.32 -8.13
C ARG A 146 0.21 -18.26 -8.78
N THR A 147 0.28 -18.19 -10.10
CA THR A 147 1.36 -18.75 -10.93
C THR A 147 2.65 -17.92 -10.82
N TYR A 148 3.79 -18.48 -11.27
CA TYR A 148 5.09 -17.82 -11.16
C TYR A 148 5.14 -16.43 -11.85
N LEU A 149 4.57 -16.30 -13.05
CA LEU A 149 4.54 -15.05 -13.81
C LEU A 149 3.79 -13.93 -13.07
N GLU A 150 2.64 -14.25 -12.49
CA GLU A 150 1.83 -13.28 -11.73
C GLU A 150 2.50 -12.88 -10.42
N ARG A 151 3.33 -13.75 -9.83
CA ARG A 151 4.17 -13.38 -8.68
C ARG A 151 5.34 -12.46 -9.08
N ARG A 152 5.86 -12.57 -10.30
CA ARG A 152 6.92 -11.68 -10.80
C ARG A 152 6.40 -10.26 -11.04
N GLU A 153 5.23 -10.12 -11.67
CA GLU A 153 4.56 -8.81 -11.83
C GLU A 153 4.23 -8.17 -10.47
N GLN A 154 3.85 -8.99 -9.49
CA GLN A 154 3.60 -8.56 -8.13
C GLN A 154 4.85 -7.98 -7.46
N MET A 155 5.96 -8.69 -7.55
CA MET A 155 7.25 -8.26 -7.01
C MET A 155 7.70 -6.92 -7.60
N GLU A 156 7.43 -6.64 -8.88
CA GLU A 156 7.71 -5.31 -9.45
C GLU A 156 6.88 -4.21 -8.78
N GLN A 157 5.62 -4.50 -8.42
CA GLN A 157 4.79 -3.56 -7.68
C GLN A 157 5.28 -3.38 -6.23
N ASP A 158 5.68 -4.46 -5.57
CA ASP A 158 6.15 -4.43 -4.17
C ASP A 158 7.49 -3.70 -4.05
N LEU A 159 8.40 -3.91 -5.01
CA LEU A 159 9.61 -3.11 -5.18
C LEU A 159 9.28 -1.62 -5.42
N ARG A 160 8.27 -1.32 -6.23
CA ARG A 160 7.78 0.07 -6.42
C ARG A 160 7.08 0.66 -5.18
N ASN A 161 6.64 -0.19 -4.25
CA ASN A 161 6.10 0.19 -2.95
C ASN A 161 7.19 0.18 -1.85
N PHE A 162 8.44 -0.09 -2.21
CA PHE A 162 9.60 -0.12 -1.33
C PHE A 162 9.53 -1.18 -0.23
N GLU A 163 8.95 -2.34 -0.53
CA GLU A 163 9.15 -3.52 0.31
C GLU A 163 10.62 -3.95 0.33
N GLU A 164 11.07 -4.50 1.46
CA GLU A 164 12.45 -5.01 1.55
C GLU A 164 12.65 -6.17 0.56
N PRO A 165 13.79 -6.23 -0.16
CA PRO A 165 14.06 -7.36 -1.04
C PRO A 165 14.02 -8.73 -0.35
N SER A 166 14.30 -8.78 0.96
CA SER A 166 14.20 -9.95 1.82
C SER A 166 12.75 -10.40 2.11
N SER A 167 11.76 -9.51 1.96
CA SER A 167 10.34 -9.84 2.10
C SER A 167 9.71 -10.36 0.80
N LEU A 168 10.48 -10.36 -0.30
CA LEU A 168 10.01 -10.88 -1.58
C LEU A 168 9.95 -12.42 -1.55
N PRO A 169 8.95 -13.04 -2.20
CA PRO A 169 8.74 -14.48 -2.12
C PRO A 169 9.81 -15.32 -2.85
N PHE A 170 10.62 -14.72 -3.72
CA PHE A 170 11.75 -15.34 -4.42
C PHE A 170 12.66 -14.27 -5.02
N ASP A 171 13.89 -14.64 -5.39
CA ASP A 171 14.83 -13.75 -6.07
C ASP A 171 14.33 -13.41 -7.48
N LYS A 172 14.32 -12.12 -7.83
CA LYS A 172 13.85 -11.61 -9.12
C LYS A 172 14.58 -12.21 -10.32
N ASP A 173 15.83 -12.64 -10.11
CA ASP A 173 16.72 -13.18 -11.14
C ASP A 173 16.67 -14.71 -11.21
N THR A 174 15.76 -15.36 -10.47
CA THR A 174 15.56 -16.81 -10.52
C THR A 174 15.09 -17.22 -11.93
N PRO A 175 15.84 -18.06 -12.68
CA PRO A 175 15.42 -18.53 -14.00
C PRO A 175 14.16 -19.40 -13.90
N TRP A 176 13.24 -19.25 -14.84
CA TRP A 176 12.05 -20.09 -14.97
C TRP A 176 12.25 -21.06 -16.15
N PHE A 177 12.08 -22.37 -15.91
CA PHE A 177 12.09 -23.43 -16.92
C PHE A 177 10.67 -23.93 -17.19
#